data_AF-A0A3C1HBT4-F1
#
_entry.id   AF-A0A3C1HBT4-F1
#
_cell.length_a   1.000
_cell.length_b   1.000
_cell.length_c   1.000
_cell.angle_alpha   90.00
_cell.angle_beta   90.00
_cell.angle_gamma   90.00
#
_symmetry.space_group_name_H-M   'P 1'
#
loop_
_entity.id
_entity.type
_entity.pdbx_description
1 polymer ?
#
loop_
_entity_poly.entity_id
_entity_poly.type
_entity_poly.pdbx_seq_one_letter_code
_entity_poly.pdbx_strand_id
1 'polypeptide(L)'
;MNSKAASSLECPAPGWFRAPEGNERTWIGMAVIWCLILSLMMPYWHFRGKQNSTGEAYRVKPADYIKRVERFVKANTGTETLVEEGVAPVVAAPPGEGYLLAKQFFWFPVLKLRAGETYRLHISSADFQHGFSL
;
A
#
# COMPACT_ATOMS: atom_id res chain seq x y z
N MET A 1 41.05 34.29 13.24
CA MET A 1 39.95 35.18 12.83
C MET A 1 38.73 34.80 13.66
N ASN A 2 38.24 35.72 14.50
CA ASN A 2 37.10 35.48 15.39
C ASN A 2 35.81 35.40 14.57
N SER A 3 35.25 34.19 14.43
CA SER A 3 33.87 34.01 13.95
C SER A 3 32.93 34.47 15.07
N LYS A 4 32.27 35.63 14.90
CA LYS A 4 31.13 35.98 15.76
C LYS A 4 30.00 35.01 15.43
N ALA A 5 29.40 34.39 16.45
CA ALA A 5 28.23 33.54 16.26
C ALA A 5 27.09 34.37 15.64
N ALA A 6 26.69 34.02 14.41
CA ALA A 6 25.57 34.66 13.72
C ALA A 6 24.27 33.97 14.13
N SER A 7 23.28 34.76 14.53
CA SER A 7 21.92 34.29 14.83
C SER A 7 21.20 33.90 13.54
N SER A 8 20.31 32.89 13.59
CA SER A 8 19.47 32.49 12.45
C SER A 8 18.45 33.55 12.01
N LEU A 9 18.29 34.61 12.80
CA LEU A 9 17.38 35.73 12.54
C LEU A 9 18.00 36.87 11.73
N GLU A 10 19.34 36.90 11.59
CA GLU A 10 20.04 37.95 10.86
C GLU A 10 20.39 37.52 9.44
N CYS A 11 20.35 38.45 8.49
CA CYS A 11 20.77 38.16 7.13
C CYS A 11 22.29 37.87 7.10
N PRO A 12 22.73 36.79 6.44
CA PRO A 12 24.15 36.50 6.31
C PRO A 12 24.85 37.61 5.52
N ALA A 13 26.10 37.87 5.86
CA ALA A 13 26.90 38.86 5.15
C ALA A 13 27.00 38.54 3.64
N PRO A 14 27.14 39.55 2.77
CA PRO A 14 27.33 39.34 1.35
C PRO A 14 28.51 38.39 1.07
N GLY A 15 28.30 37.39 0.21
CA GLY A 15 29.33 36.39 -0.12
C GLY A 15 29.53 35.29 0.94
N TRP A 16 28.59 35.12 1.87
CA TRP A 16 28.61 34.05 2.88
C TRP A 16 28.57 32.64 2.26
N PHE A 17 27.80 32.44 1.20
CA PHE A 17 27.75 31.14 0.51
C PHE A 17 28.99 30.95 -0.36
N ARG A 18 29.66 29.81 -0.20
CA ARG A 18 30.78 29.37 -1.03
C ARG A 18 30.53 27.96 -1.52
N ALA A 19 31.12 27.62 -2.66
CA ALA A 19 31.06 26.25 -3.16
C ALA A 19 31.76 25.30 -2.17
N PRO A 20 31.30 24.04 -2.06
CA PRO A 20 31.97 23.04 -1.23
C PRO A 20 33.41 22.82 -1.70
N GLU A 21 34.36 22.86 -0.76
CA GLU A 21 35.79 22.66 -1.02
C GLU A 21 36.35 21.52 -0.15
N GLY A 22 37.47 20.94 -0.58
CA GLY A 22 38.16 19.87 0.16
C GLY A 22 37.25 18.69 0.51
N ASN A 23 37.19 18.36 1.80
CA ASN A 23 36.47 17.18 2.31
C ASN A 23 34.95 17.27 2.11
N GLU A 24 34.37 18.48 2.17
CA GLU A 24 32.92 18.67 2.02
C GLU A 24 32.47 18.28 0.61
N ARG A 25 33.24 18.67 -0.42
CA ARG A 25 32.98 18.30 -1.80
C ARG A 25 33.05 16.79 -2.01
N THR A 26 34.04 16.13 -1.40
CA THR A 26 34.18 14.67 -1.45
C THR A 26 32.99 13.96 -0.79
N TRP A 27 32.58 14.42 0.39
CA TRP A 27 31.42 13.87 1.09
C TRP A 27 30.13 14.00 0.29
N ILE A 28 29.84 15.19 -0.25
CA ILE A 28 28.67 15.43 -1.11
C ILE A 28 28.73 14.53 -2.35
N GLY A 29 29.90 14.39 -2.97
CA GLY A 29 30.10 13.49 -4.09
C GLY A 29 29.75 12.04 -3.75
N MET A 30 30.22 11.54 -2.60
CA MET A 30 29.87 10.19 -2.11
C MET A 30 28.37 10.04 -1.83
N ALA A 31 27.75 11.04 -1.19
CA ALA A 31 26.32 11.02 -0.91
C ALA A 31 25.49 10.97 -2.20
N VAL A 32 25.84 11.78 -3.21
CA VAL A 32 25.16 11.79 -4.52
C VAL A 32 25.34 10.43 -5.21
N ILE A 33 26.55 9.88 -5.24
CA ILE A 33 26.79 8.54 -5.82
C ILE A 33 25.95 7.49 -5.10
N TRP A 34 25.86 7.55 -3.78
CA TRP A 34 25.05 6.63 -2.99
C TRP A 34 23.56 6.76 -3.29
N CYS A 35 23.04 8.00 -3.39
CA CYS A 35 21.66 8.25 -3.82
C CYS A 35 21.38 7.66 -5.20
N LEU A 36 22.31 7.78 -6.15
CA LEU A 36 22.17 7.19 -7.48
C LEU A 36 22.16 5.66 -7.42
N ILE A 37 23.05 5.04 -6.63
CA ILE A 37 23.07 3.57 -6.43
C ILE A 37 21.72 3.07 -5.89
N LEU A 38 21.22 3.68 -4.82
CA LEU A 38 19.93 3.29 -4.23
C LEU A 38 18.76 3.54 -5.21
N SER A 39 18.81 4.64 -5.96
CA SER A 39 17.78 4.97 -6.95
C SER A 39 17.74 3.94 -8.07
N LEU A 40 18.90 3.48 -8.56
CA LEU A 40 19.00 2.43 -9.59
C LEU A 40 18.63 1.04 -9.06
N MET A 41 18.79 0.81 -7.76
CA MET A 41 18.38 -0.45 -7.13
C MET A 41 16.86 -0.65 -7.18
N MET A 42 16.06 0.43 -7.19
CA MET A 42 14.59 0.35 -7.28
C MET A 42 14.10 -0.22 -8.62
N PRO A 43 14.47 0.30 -9.81
CA PRO A 43 14.16 -0.35 -11.09
C PRO A 43 14.74 -1.77 -11.18
N TYR A 44 15.96 -1.99 -10.70
CA TYR A 44 16.56 -3.33 -10.68
C TYR A 44 15.67 -4.32 -9.92
N TRP A 45 15.21 -3.95 -8.72
CA TRP A 45 14.30 -4.77 -7.93
C TRP A 45 12.90 -4.84 -8.52
N HIS A 46 12.44 -3.83 -9.27
CA HIS A 46 11.17 -3.90 -9.99
C HIS A 46 11.17 -5.02 -11.05
N PHE A 47 12.29 -5.21 -11.78
CA PHE A 47 12.40 -6.28 -12.77
C PHE A 47 12.74 -7.65 -12.16
N ARG A 48 13.51 -7.67 -11.06
CA ARG A 48 13.98 -8.93 -10.45
C ARG A 48 13.07 -9.44 -9.34
N GLY A 49 12.45 -8.53 -8.60
CA GLY A 49 11.61 -8.78 -7.44
C GLY A 49 10.18 -9.10 -7.85
N LYS A 50 9.68 -10.27 -7.45
CA LYS A 50 8.30 -10.71 -7.70
C LYS A 50 7.31 -10.22 -6.62
N GLN A 51 7.64 -9.13 -5.92
CA GLN A 51 6.90 -8.67 -4.73
C GLN A 51 5.79 -7.65 -5.05
N ASN A 52 5.80 -7.06 -6.25
CA ASN A 52 4.75 -6.13 -6.64
C ASN A 52 3.47 -6.90 -6.98
N SER A 53 2.37 -6.52 -6.33
CA SER A 53 1.06 -7.07 -6.62
C SER A 53 0.64 -6.65 -8.03
N THR A 54 0.75 -7.57 -8.98
CA THR A 54 0.28 -7.39 -10.35
C THR A 54 -1.14 -7.93 -10.40
N GLY A 55 -2.11 -7.04 -10.22
CA GLY A 55 -3.54 -7.36 -10.22
C GLY A 55 -4.22 -6.93 -11.51
N GLU A 56 -5.19 -7.71 -11.96
CA GLU A 56 -6.12 -7.31 -13.01
C GLU A 56 -7.17 -6.35 -12.41
N ALA A 57 -7.33 -5.17 -13.01
CA ALA A 57 -8.31 -4.18 -12.57
C ALA A 57 -9.50 -4.12 -13.53
N TYR A 58 -10.71 -4.14 -12.97
CA TYR A 58 -11.96 -4.07 -13.72
C TYR A 58 -12.88 -2.99 -13.18
N ARG A 59 -13.71 -2.42 -14.06
CA ARG A 59 -14.74 -1.48 -13.66
C ARG A 59 -16.02 -2.21 -13.31
N VAL A 60 -16.58 -1.92 -12.13
CA VAL A 60 -17.86 -2.47 -11.66
C VAL A 60 -18.63 -1.37 -10.92
N LYS A 61 -19.96 -1.38 -11.01
CA LYS A 61 -20.77 -0.50 -10.16
C LYS A 61 -20.76 -1.05 -8.72
N PRO A 62 -20.62 -0.22 -7.68
CA PRO A 62 -20.58 -0.70 -6.29
C PRO A 62 -21.77 -1.62 -5.94
N ALA A 63 -22.99 -1.25 -6.35
CA ALA A 63 -24.19 -2.04 -6.12
C ALA A 63 -24.13 -3.46 -6.74
N ASP A 64 -23.51 -3.61 -7.91
CA ASP A 64 -23.38 -4.92 -8.56
C ASP A 64 -22.34 -5.79 -7.87
N TYR A 65 -21.28 -5.17 -7.35
CA TYR A 65 -20.24 -5.88 -6.61
C TYR A 65 -20.72 -6.35 -5.23
N ILE A 66 -21.48 -5.51 -4.52
CA ILE A 66 -22.15 -5.89 -3.26
C ILE A 66 -23.00 -7.15 -3.47
N LYS A 67 -23.85 -7.15 -4.50
CA LYS A 67 -24.68 -8.32 -4.85
C LYS A 67 -23.85 -9.57 -5.17
N ARG A 68 -22.65 -9.43 -5.76
CA ARG A 68 -21.75 -10.59 -6.03
C ARG A 68 -21.24 -11.18 -4.72
N VAL A 69 -20.79 -10.33 -3.81
CA VAL A 69 -20.28 -10.74 -2.50
C VAL A 69 -21.40 -11.40 -1.67
N GLU A 70 -22.61 -10.83 -1.67
CA GLU A 70 -23.78 -11.42 -1.01
C GLU A 70 -24.12 -12.81 -1.56
N ARG A 71 -24.10 -13.00 -2.88
CA ARG A 71 -24.28 -14.32 -3.50
C ARG A 71 -23.18 -15.30 -3.09
N PHE A 72 -21.93 -14.85 -3.06
CA PHE A 72 -20.80 -15.66 -2.61
C PHE A 72 -20.96 -16.11 -1.15
N VAL A 73 -21.33 -15.19 -0.25
CA VAL A 73 -21.60 -15.51 1.16
C VAL A 73 -22.76 -16.51 1.28
N LYS A 74 -23.89 -16.22 0.62
CA LYS A 74 -25.08 -17.08 0.65
C LYS A 74 -24.77 -18.50 0.15
N ALA A 75 -23.99 -18.63 -0.92
CA ALA A 75 -23.62 -19.92 -1.48
C ALA A 75 -22.73 -20.77 -0.55
N ASN A 76 -21.88 -20.13 0.26
CA ASN A 76 -20.91 -20.84 1.11
C ASN A 76 -21.36 -21.02 2.57
N THR A 77 -22.26 -20.18 3.07
CA THR A 77 -22.77 -20.25 4.45
C THR A 77 -24.22 -20.75 4.53
N GLY A 78 -25.00 -20.66 3.44
CA GLY A 78 -26.41 -21.05 3.41
C GLY A 78 -27.37 -20.09 4.12
N THR A 79 -26.85 -19.03 4.76
CA THR A 79 -27.63 -18.03 5.49
C THR A 79 -27.74 -16.75 4.65
N GLU A 80 -28.96 -16.21 4.50
CA GLU A 80 -29.13 -14.80 4.10
C GLU A 80 -28.60 -13.96 5.24
N THR A 81 -27.67 -13.06 4.95
CA THR A 81 -26.77 -12.49 5.95
C THR A 81 -27.52 -11.78 7.07
N LEU A 82 -27.77 -12.49 8.17
CA LEU A 82 -28.10 -11.91 9.46
C LEU A 82 -26.82 -11.22 9.91
N VAL A 83 -26.72 -9.92 9.63
CA VAL A 83 -25.87 -9.02 10.40
C VAL A 83 -26.56 -8.87 11.76
N GLU A 84 -26.68 -9.95 12.51
CA GLU A 84 -26.89 -9.87 13.94
C GLU A 84 -25.55 -9.42 14.51
N GLU A 85 -25.55 -8.21 15.09
CA GLU A 85 -24.50 -7.72 15.98
C GLU A 85 -23.12 -7.39 15.37
N GLY A 86 -23.07 -6.88 14.15
CA GLY A 86 -21.85 -6.22 13.65
C GLY A 86 -20.64 -7.13 13.44
N VAL A 87 -20.81 -8.46 13.52
CA VAL A 87 -19.78 -9.45 13.22
C VAL A 87 -19.96 -9.92 11.79
N ALA A 88 -18.93 -9.73 10.95
CA ALA A 88 -18.95 -10.26 9.59
C ALA A 88 -18.91 -11.80 9.62
N PRO A 89 -19.73 -12.49 8.82
CA PRO A 89 -19.78 -13.95 8.80
C PRO A 89 -18.42 -14.52 8.37
N VAL A 90 -18.03 -15.65 8.98
CA VAL A 90 -16.84 -16.39 8.57
C VAL A 90 -17.21 -17.31 7.41
N VAL A 91 -16.65 -17.04 6.24
CA VAL A 91 -16.89 -17.81 5.02
C VAL A 91 -15.67 -18.67 4.72
N ALA A 92 -15.84 -19.99 4.73
CA ALA A 92 -14.82 -20.92 4.25
C ALA A 92 -14.77 -20.83 2.72
N ALA A 93 -13.82 -20.03 2.20
CA ALA A 93 -13.71 -19.84 0.77
C ALA A 93 -13.20 -21.15 0.11
N PRO A 94 -13.89 -21.68 -0.90
CA PRO A 94 -13.36 -22.76 -1.70
C PRO A 94 -12.07 -22.29 -2.40
N PRO A 95 -11.07 -23.16 -2.59
CA PRO A 95 -9.88 -22.82 -3.38
C PRO A 95 -10.28 -22.27 -4.76
N GLY A 96 -9.53 -21.30 -5.28
CA GLY A 96 -9.86 -20.64 -6.54
C GLY A 96 -10.27 -19.19 -6.37
N GLU A 97 -11.55 -18.88 -6.20
CA GLU A 97 -12.06 -17.50 -6.12
C GLU A 97 -12.57 -17.12 -4.72
N GLY A 98 -12.15 -15.95 -4.25
CA GLY A 98 -12.68 -15.32 -3.04
C GLY A 98 -13.15 -13.90 -3.31
N TYR A 99 -14.24 -13.48 -2.65
CA TYR A 99 -14.79 -12.14 -2.80
C TYR A 99 -14.70 -11.39 -1.47
N LEU A 100 -14.17 -10.18 -1.50
CA LEU A 100 -14.00 -9.33 -0.33
C LEU A 100 -14.48 -7.91 -0.60
N LEU A 101 -15.48 -7.47 0.17
CA LEU A 101 -16.05 -6.13 0.12
C LEU A 101 -15.40 -5.25 1.19
N ALA A 102 -14.85 -4.11 0.76
CA ALA A 102 -14.51 -3.03 1.67
C ALA A 102 -15.76 -2.21 2.00
N LYS A 103 -16.03 -2.04 3.28
CA LYS A 103 -17.07 -1.15 3.81
C LYS A 103 -16.43 -0.17 4.78
N GLN A 104 -17.14 0.90 5.11
CA GLN A 104 -16.69 1.89 6.09
C GLN A 104 -16.25 1.19 7.40
N PHE A 105 -14.94 1.25 7.65
CA PHE A 105 -14.26 0.71 8.84
C PHE A 105 -14.22 -0.82 9.01
N PHE A 106 -14.66 -1.62 8.02
CA PHE A 106 -14.52 -3.08 8.11
C PHE A 106 -14.50 -3.79 6.75
N TRP A 107 -14.00 -5.03 6.78
CA TRP A 107 -13.99 -5.94 5.63
C TRP A 107 -15.06 -7.01 5.77
N PHE A 108 -15.71 -7.37 4.66
CA PHE A 108 -16.79 -8.34 4.64
C PHE A 108 -16.70 -9.28 3.43
N PRO A 109 -16.90 -10.59 3.58
CA PRO A 109 -16.97 -11.37 4.82
C PRO A 109 -15.56 -11.60 5.43
N VAL A 110 -15.48 -12.28 6.59
CA VAL A 110 -14.21 -12.82 7.08
C VAL A 110 -13.90 -14.10 6.31
N LEU A 111 -12.86 -14.10 5.47
CA LEU A 111 -12.50 -15.27 4.67
C LEU A 111 -11.64 -16.24 5.50
N LYS A 112 -12.13 -17.47 5.68
CA LYS A 112 -11.35 -18.61 6.21
C LYS A 112 -10.71 -19.34 5.05
N LEU A 113 -9.43 -19.05 4.82
CA LEU A 113 -8.62 -19.66 3.76
C LEU A 113 -7.89 -20.91 4.28
N ARG A 114 -7.56 -21.85 3.39
CA ARG A 114 -6.76 -23.04 3.70
C ARG A 114 -5.28 -22.76 3.41
N ALA A 115 -4.41 -23.20 4.30
CA ALA A 115 -2.97 -23.04 4.12
C ALA A 115 -2.46 -23.88 2.93
N GLY A 116 -1.57 -23.30 2.11
CA GLY A 116 -1.01 -23.96 0.93
C GLY A 116 -1.86 -23.89 -0.34
N GLU A 117 -3.09 -23.37 -0.25
CA GLU A 117 -3.98 -23.20 -1.40
C GLU A 117 -3.79 -21.84 -2.08
N THR A 118 -4.09 -21.78 -3.37
CA THR A 118 -4.04 -20.54 -4.16
C THR A 118 -5.42 -19.93 -4.30
N TYR A 119 -5.53 -18.63 -4.00
CA TYR A 119 -6.77 -17.88 -4.08
C TYR A 119 -6.59 -16.63 -4.94
N ARG A 120 -7.55 -16.41 -5.84
CA ARG A 120 -7.77 -15.18 -6.57
C ARG A 120 -8.80 -14.35 -5.81
N LEU A 121 -8.31 -13.36 -5.06
CA LEU A 121 -9.16 -12.43 -4.32
C LEU A 121 -9.66 -11.31 -5.22
N HIS A 122 -10.97 -11.27 -5.42
CA HIS A 122 -11.65 -10.13 -6.01
C HIS A 122 -11.99 -9.17 -4.88
N ILE A 123 -11.49 -7.94 -4.96
CA ILE A 123 -11.67 -6.92 -3.93
C ILE A 123 -12.21 -5.64 -4.55
N SER A 124 -13.25 -5.05 -3.96
CA SER A 124 -13.74 -3.72 -4.31
C SER A 124 -14.44 -3.09 -3.11
N SER A 125 -14.66 -1.78 -3.16
CA SER A 125 -15.34 -1.04 -2.10
C SER A 125 -16.81 -0.76 -2.42
N ALA A 126 -17.61 -0.63 -1.35
CA ALA A 126 -19.00 -0.19 -1.42
C ALA A 126 -19.13 1.34 -1.44
N ASP A 127 -18.16 2.04 -0.88
CA ASP A 127 -18.22 3.47 -0.56
C ASP A 127 -17.02 4.26 -1.13
N PHE A 128 -15.93 4.39 -0.39
CA PHE A 128 -14.73 5.17 -0.76
C PHE A 128 -13.53 4.25 -0.99
N GLN A 129 -12.35 4.82 -1.27
CA GLN A 129 -11.13 4.05 -1.50
C GLN A 129 -10.55 3.54 -0.18
N HIS A 130 -10.18 2.25 -0.14
CA HIS A 130 -9.57 1.61 1.03
C HIS A 130 -8.20 1.05 0.68
N GLY A 131 -7.27 1.08 1.64
CA GLY A 131 -6.01 0.37 1.55
C GLY A 131 -6.19 -1.07 2.06
N PHE A 132 -5.63 -2.05 1.35
CA PHE A 132 -5.61 -3.45 1.76
C PHE A 132 -4.17 -3.91 1.92
N SER A 133 -3.80 -4.32 3.13
CA SER A 133 -2.49 -4.89 3.47
C SER A 133 -2.73 -6.24 4.11
N LEU A 134 -2.16 -7.28 3.50
CA LEU A 134 -2.19 -8.66 4.00
C LEU A 134 -0.82 -9.04 4.56
#